data_AF-A0A4Q4D5H1-F1
#
_entry.id   AF-A0A4Q4D5H1-F1
#
_cell.length_a   1.000
_cell.length_b   1.000
_cell.length_c   1.000
_cell.angle_alpha   90.00
_cell.angle_beta   90.00
_cell.angle_gamma   90.00
#
_symmetry.space_group_name_H-M   'P 1'
#
loop_
_entity.id
_entity.type
_entity.pdbx_description
1 polymer ?
#
loop_
_entity_poly.entity_id
_entity_poly.type
_entity_poly.pdbx_seq_one_letter_code
_entity_poly.pdbx_strand_id
1 'polypeptide(L)'
;MTNGTQDPQKTARKSLRHQLSTSWERVKTEPGLKKNVGALTILVVLAVGAGGWILSNQSFTPPWSDDITLKAEFEAAPGIAPGNGQEVRVPGVMVGSITGADVNKDGRAEITMRVEKDTEIYDNATLVLRPKSPLNEMYVTIAPGDSSARRVTSGHTFATASTRRPVQVDEVLGSLDDDARSALTSLLSEAD
;
A
#
# COMPACT_ATOMS: atom_id res chain seq x y z
N MET A 1 -39.92 -51.87 20.86
CA MET A 1 -38.61 -51.74 20.20
C MET A 1 -38.74 -50.75 19.05
N THR A 2 -38.39 -49.48 19.24
CA THR A 2 -38.12 -48.55 18.12
C THR A 2 -37.03 -47.59 18.57
N ASN A 3 -35.92 -47.68 17.85
CA ASN A 3 -34.60 -47.17 18.16
C ASN A 3 -34.54 -45.64 17.93
N GLY A 4 -34.10 -44.89 18.93
CA GLY A 4 -33.95 -43.44 18.84
C GLY A 4 -32.72 -43.07 18.02
N THR A 5 -32.92 -42.46 16.86
CA THR A 5 -31.86 -41.87 16.03
C THR A 5 -31.22 -40.69 16.76
N GLN A 6 -30.05 -40.92 17.36
CA GLN A 6 -29.20 -39.87 17.91
C GLN A 6 -28.53 -39.11 16.76
N ASP A 7 -28.76 -37.80 16.73
CA ASP A 7 -28.24 -36.85 15.76
C ASP A 7 -26.72 -36.61 15.98
N PRO A 8 -25.84 -37.00 15.04
CA PRO A 8 -24.38 -36.95 15.18
C PRO A 8 -23.80 -35.53 15.26
N GLN A 9 -24.57 -34.50 14.90
CA GLN A 9 -24.13 -33.10 14.96
C GLN A 9 -24.16 -32.53 16.39
N LYS A 10 -25.05 -33.06 17.26
CA LYS A 10 -25.18 -32.58 18.66
C LYS A 10 -24.08 -33.11 19.57
N THR A 11 -23.55 -34.30 19.30
CA THR A 11 -22.45 -34.91 20.06
C THR A 11 -21.12 -34.23 19.78
N ALA A 12 -20.85 -33.82 18.54
CA ALA A 12 -19.60 -33.15 18.15
C ALA A 12 -19.42 -31.75 18.75
N ARG A 13 -20.49 -30.94 18.83
CA ARG A 13 -20.44 -29.59 19.46
C ARG A 13 -20.29 -29.67 20.98
N LYS A 14 -20.68 -30.79 21.60
CA LYS A 14 -20.59 -30.99 23.06
C LYS A 14 -19.19 -31.42 23.50
N SER A 15 -18.46 -32.19 22.68
CA SER A 15 -17.09 -32.64 23.01
C SER A 15 -16.06 -31.50 22.96
N LEU A 16 -16.20 -30.56 22.03
CA LEU A 16 -15.31 -29.40 21.90
C LEU A 16 -15.37 -28.45 23.12
N ARG A 17 -16.54 -28.29 23.74
CA ARG A 17 -16.71 -27.44 24.94
C ARG A 17 -16.17 -28.11 26.21
N HIS A 18 -16.04 -29.44 26.23
CA HIS A 18 -15.58 -30.17 27.41
C HIS A 18 -14.07 -30.44 27.43
N GLN A 19 -13.40 -30.44 26.27
CA GLN A 19 -11.95 -30.60 26.22
C GLN A 19 -11.18 -29.32 26.60
N LEU A 20 -11.81 -28.15 26.54
CA LEU A 20 -11.21 -26.90 26.99
C LEU A 20 -11.19 -26.77 28.52
N SER A 21 -12.13 -27.39 29.24
CA SER A 21 -12.22 -27.24 30.71
C SER A 21 -11.26 -28.13 31.49
N THR A 22 -10.84 -29.29 30.93
CA THR A 22 -9.96 -30.24 31.64
C THR A 22 -8.48 -29.88 31.55
N SER A 23 -8.07 -29.10 30.55
CA SER A 23 -6.71 -28.52 30.50
C SER A 23 -6.50 -27.47 31.59
N TRP A 24 -7.57 -26.85 32.07
CA TRP A 24 -7.52 -25.76 33.05
C TRP A 24 -7.25 -26.23 34.49
N GLU A 25 -7.54 -27.50 34.80
CA GLU A 25 -7.27 -28.09 36.12
C GLU A 25 -5.80 -28.48 36.31
N ARG A 26 -5.09 -28.86 35.24
CA ARG A 26 -3.67 -29.26 35.32
C ARG A 26 -2.71 -28.09 35.46
N VAL A 27 -3.09 -26.91 34.96
CA VAL A 27 -2.29 -25.69 35.08
C VAL A 27 -2.16 -25.20 36.53
N LYS A 28 -3.10 -25.56 37.42
CA LYS A 28 -3.13 -25.03 38.79
C LYS A 28 -2.28 -25.79 39.81
N THR A 29 -1.85 -27.02 39.52
CA THR A 29 -1.34 -27.94 40.56
C THR A 29 0.19 -28.08 40.63
N GLU A 30 0.94 -27.60 39.63
CA GLU A 30 2.41 -27.66 39.65
C GLU A 30 3.05 -26.26 39.73
N PRO A 31 3.92 -25.98 40.73
CA PRO A 31 4.48 -24.65 40.94
C PRO A 31 5.38 -24.16 39.79
N GLY A 32 5.95 -25.07 38.99
CA GLY A 32 6.74 -24.73 37.80
C GLY A 32 5.90 -24.24 36.61
N LEU A 33 4.67 -24.74 36.46
CA LEU A 33 3.83 -24.44 35.30
C LEU A 33 3.25 -23.02 35.35
N LYS A 34 2.93 -22.50 36.54
CA LYS A 34 2.45 -21.11 36.70
C LYS A 34 3.47 -20.07 36.25
N LYS A 35 4.77 -20.32 36.51
CA LYS A 35 5.86 -19.45 36.04
C LYS A 35 5.97 -19.47 34.52
N ASN A 36 5.87 -20.66 33.92
CA ASN A 36 5.94 -20.82 32.46
C ASN A 36 4.73 -20.21 31.76
N VAL A 37 3.53 -20.36 32.31
CA VAL A 37 2.31 -19.74 31.77
C VAL A 37 2.37 -18.21 31.90
N GLY A 38 2.88 -17.68 33.01
CA GLY A 38 3.15 -16.26 33.16
C GLY A 38 4.16 -15.74 32.13
N ALA A 39 5.29 -16.42 31.96
CA ALA A 39 6.31 -16.07 30.98
C ALA A 39 5.77 -16.13 29.53
N LEU A 40 4.99 -17.16 29.19
CA LEU A 40 4.34 -17.28 27.89
C LEU A 40 3.36 -16.13 27.64
N THR A 41 2.58 -15.77 28.66
CA THR A 41 1.62 -14.66 28.56
C THR A 41 2.34 -13.33 28.30
N ILE A 42 3.43 -13.08 29.03
CA ILE A 42 4.27 -11.88 28.82
C ILE A 42 4.86 -11.87 27.42
N LEU A 43 5.38 -13.00 26.93
CA LEU A 43 5.92 -13.12 25.57
C LEU A 43 4.87 -12.82 24.50
N VAL A 44 3.65 -13.33 24.66
CA VAL A 44 2.54 -13.06 23.72
C VAL A 44 2.17 -11.57 23.75
N VAL A 45 2.08 -10.96 24.93
CA VAL A 45 1.79 -9.52 25.05
C VAL A 45 2.89 -8.68 24.39
N LEU A 46 4.16 -9.01 24.62
CA LEU A 46 5.28 -8.32 23.97
C LEU A 46 5.27 -8.52 22.45
N ALA A 47 4.98 -9.74 21.97
CA ALA A 47 4.89 -10.02 20.53
C ALA A 47 3.75 -9.25 19.87
N VAL A 48 2.58 -9.17 20.50
CA VAL A 48 1.44 -8.39 20.02
C VAL A 48 1.73 -6.88 20.10
N GLY A 49 2.36 -6.41 21.16
CA GLY A 49 2.74 -5.00 21.33
C GLY A 49 3.77 -4.56 20.30
N ALA A 50 4.88 -5.30 20.16
CA ALA A 50 5.90 -5.06 19.16
C ALA A 50 5.35 -5.22 17.74
N GLY A 51 4.56 -6.27 17.49
CA GLY A 51 3.88 -6.47 16.21
C GLY A 51 2.95 -5.31 15.87
N GLY A 52 2.11 -4.87 16.80
CA GLY A 52 1.24 -3.71 16.63
C GLY A 52 2.01 -2.42 16.37
N TRP A 53 3.11 -2.20 17.08
CA TRP A 53 3.96 -1.01 16.89
C TRP A 53 4.68 -1.02 15.53
N ILE A 54 5.25 -2.15 15.12
CA ILE A 54 5.92 -2.33 13.82
C ILE A 54 4.91 -2.19 12.68
N LEU A 55 3.76 -2.86 12.76
CA LEU A 55 2.71 -2.77 11.75
C LEU A 55 2.12 -1.36 11.66
N SER A 56 2.04 -0.64 12.78
CA SER A 56 1.58 0.76 12.77
C SER A 56 2.56 1.72 12.11
N ASN A 57 3.85 1.38 12.05
CA ASN A 57 4.89 2.25 11.48
C ASN A 57 5.29 1.86 10.05
N GLN A 58 4.86 0.70 9.57
CA GLN A 58 4.84 0.40 8.15
C GLN A 58 3.49 0.83 7.58
N SER A 59 3.41 1.07 6.27
CA SER A 59 2.17 1.36 5.54
C SER A 59 1.23 0.14 5.52
N PHE A 60 0.95 -0.47 6.68
CA PHE A 60 0.10 -1.64 6.85
C PHE A 60 -1.33 -1.24 6.54
N THR A 61 -1.83 -1.76 5.43
CA THR A 61 -3.20 -1.52 4.99
C THR A 61 -4.01 -2.74 5.37
N PRO A 62 -4.99 -2.63 6.27
CA PRO A 62 -5.73 -3.79 6.70
C PRO A 62 -6.55 -4.40 5.55
N PRO A 63 -6.74 -5.73 5.52
CA PRO A 63 -7.50 -6.41 4.46
C PRO A 63 -9.01 -6.08 4.47
N TRP A 64 -9.49 -5.31 5.45
CA TRP A 64 -10.86 -4.82 5.55
C TRP A 64 -11.03 -3.36 5.10
N SER A 65 -10.02 -2.76 4.47
CA SER A 65 -10.15 -1.45 3.81
C SER A 65 -10.93 -1.58 2.50
N ASP A 66 -11.96 -0.75 2.31
CA ASP A 66 -12.74 -0.65 1.08
C ASP A 66 -11.96 0.14 0.01
N ASP A 67 -10.75 -0.29 -0.31
CA ASP A 67 -9.91 0.39 -1.31
C ASP A 67 -9.95 -0.31 -2.66
N ILE A 68 -9.76 0.44 -3.74
CA ILE A 68 -9.57 -0.09 -5.09
C ILE A 68 -8.09 -0.05 -5.49
N THR A 69 -7.65 -1.09 -6.19
CA THR A 69 -6.29 -1.14 -6.75
C THR A 69 -6.33 -0.64 -8.19
N LEU A 70 -5.50 0.33 -8.53
CA LEU A 70 -5.35 0.86 -9.88
C LEU A 70 -3.91 0.68 -10.34
N LYS A 71 -3.71 0.46 -11.64
CA LYS A 71 -2.39 0.35 -12.26
C LYS A 71 -2.21 1.45 -13.29
N ALA A 72 -0.99 1.93 -13.47
CA ALA A 72 -0.68 2.92 -14.49
C ALA A 72 0.69 2.67 -15.11
N GLU A 73 0.74 2.69 -16.43
CA GLU A 73 1.96 2.45 -17.21
C GLU A 73 2.60 3.76 -17.63
N PHE A 74 3.76 4.09 -17.07
CA PHE A 74 4.56 5.26 -17.45
C PHE A 74 5.73 4.86 -18.36
N GLU A 75 6.15 5.77 -19.23
CA GLU A 75 7.41 5.60 -19.99
C GLU A 75 8.62 5.52 -19.06
N ALA A 76 8.63 6.36 -18.02
CA ALA A 76 9.65 6.38 -16.98
C ALA A 76 9.03 6.81 -15.65
N ALA A 77 9.46 6.15 -14.57
CA ALA A 77 9.00 6.43 -13.22
C ALA A 77 10.20 6.49 -12.24
N PRO A 78 11.11 7.48 -12.40
CA PRO A 78 12.23 7.65 -11.47
C PRO A 78 11.71 8.01 -10.07
N GLY A 79 12.47 7.69 -9.01
CA GLY A 79 12.15 8.14 -7.65
C GLY A 79 10.88 7.53 -7.03
N ILE A 80 10.40 6.40 -7.56
CA ILE A 80 9.35 5.60 -6.93
C ILE A 80 9.97 4.62 -5.92
N ALA A 81 9.49 4.69 -4.69
CA ALA A 81 9.84 3.85 -3.56
C ALA A 81 8.54 3.29 -2.93
N PRO A 82 7.96 2.23 -3.53
CA PRO A 82 6.67 1.69 -3.10
C PRO A 82 6.66 1.32 -1.61
N GLY A 83 5.53 1.56 -0.95
CA GLY A 83 5.38 1.25 0.49
C GLY A 83 5.98 2.29 1.44
N ASN A 84 6.73 3.28 0.94
CA ASN A 84 7.31 4.36 1.76
C ASN A 84 6.42 5.62 1.83
N GLY A 85 5.10 5.45 1.71
CA GLY A 85 4.13 6.54 1.89
C GLY A 85 4.01 7.52 0.72
N GLN A 86 4.49 7.16 -0.47
CA GLN A 86 4.28 7.98 -1.65
C GLN A 86 2.80 8.09 -1.99
N GLU A 87 2.36 9.32 -2.19
CA GLU A 87 0.94 9.66 -2.21
C GLU A 87 0.34 9.55 -3.62
N VAL A 88 -0.96 9.26 -3.64
CA VAL A 88 -1.81 9.40 -4.83
C VAL A 88 -2.84 10.49 -4.53
N ARG A 89 -2.92 11.48 -5.41
CA ARG A 89 -3.74 12.67 -5.20
C ARG A 89 -4.75 12.90 -6.33
N VAL A 90 -5.94 13.36 -5.98
CA VAL A 90 -7.00 13.81 -6.91
C VAL A 90 -7.26 15.28 -6.59
N PRO A 91 -7.18 16.16 -7.61
CA PRO A 91 -6.87 17.60 -7.49
C PRO A 91 -6.31 18.09 -6.14
N GLY A 92 -5.13 17.63 -5.77
CA GLY A 92 -4.39 18.09 -4.58
C GLY A 92 -4.77 17.41 -3.26
N VAL A 93 -5.86 16.65 -3.22
CA VAL A 93 -6.29 15.88 -2.05
C VAL A 93 -5.69 14.48 -2.13
N MET A 94 -5.03 14.02 -1.05
CA MET A 94 -4.56 12.65 -0.94
C MET A 94 -5.75 11.70 -0.84
N VAL A 95 -5.82 10.73 -1.73
CA VAL A 95 -6.89 9.73 -1.82
C VAL A 95 -6.35 8.29 -1.78
N GLY A 96 -5.05 8.14 -1.55
CA GLY A 96 -4.38 6.86 -1.72
C GLY A 96 -2.87 6.92 -1.66
N SER A 97 -2.25 5.78 -1.97
CA SER A 97 -0.80 5.60 -1.94
C SER A 97 -0.28 4.64 -3.00
N ILE A 98 1.01 4.78 -3.33
CA ILE A 98 1.73 3.90 -4.24
C ILE A 98 2.18 2.65 -3.48
N THR A 99 1.74 1.49 -3.94
CA THR A 99 1.92 0.20 -3.27
C THR A 99 2.89 -0.73 -4.00
N GLY A 100 3.10 -0.52 -5.29
CA GLY A 100 4.04 -1.32 -6.08
C GLY A 100 4.62 -0.53 -7.27
N ALA A 101 5.77 -0.97 -7.73
CA ALA A 101 6.39 -0.50 -8.97
C ALA A 101 7.18 -1.64 -9.59
N ASP A 102 6.82 -1.97 -10.82
CA ASP A 102 7.41 -3.06 -11.59
C ASP A 102 7.69 -2.60 -13.01
N VAL A 103 8.38 -3.42 -13.79
CA VAL A 103 8.57 -3.22 -15.23
C VAL A 103 7.70 -4.22 -15.96
N ASN A 104 6.80 -3.74 -16.82
CA ASN A 104 5.93 -4.62 -17.59
C ASN A 104 6.69 -5.32 -18.73
N LYS A 105 6.02 -6.28 -19.38
CA LYS A 105 6.58 -7.07 -20.51
C LYS A 105 7.07 -6.23 -21.70
N ASP A 106 6.59 -4.99 -21.83
CA ASP A 106 6.92 -4.07 -22.92
C ASP A 106 8.02 -3.08 -22.50
N GLY A 107 8.63 -3.26 -21.32
CA GLY A 107 9.71 -2.41 -20.81
C GLY A 107 9.24 -1.09 -20.19
N ARG A 108 7.94 -0.91 -19.94
CA ARG A 108 7.37 0.30 -19.32
C ARG A 108 7.29 0.15 -17.81
N ALA A 109 7.34 1.26 -17.09
CA ALA A 109 7.16 1.28 -15.65
C ALA A 109 5.68 1.11 -15.30
N GLU A 110 5.29 0.01 -14.67
CA GLU A 110 3.95 -0.23 -14.15
C GLU A 110 3.91 0.15 -12.66
N ILE A 111 3.16 1.19 -12.32
CA ILE A 111 2.96 1.62 -10.94
C ILE A 111 1.62 1.05 -10.45
N THR A 112 1.66 0.34 -9.32
CA THR A 112 0.45 -0.12 -8.62
C THR A 112 0.11 0.88 -7.51
N MET A 113 -1.13 1.32 -7.50
CA MET A 113 -1.68 2.30 -6.58
C MET A 113 -2.89 1.74 -5.87
N ARG A 114 -3.09 2.16 -4.63
CA ARG A 114 -4.32 1.94 -3.89
C ARG A 114 -5.01 3.27 -3.72
N VAL A 115 -6.31 3.31 -4.01
CA VAL A 115 -7.13 4.52 -3.96
C VAL A 115 -8.42 4.21 -3.21
N GLU A 116 -8.90 5.17 -2.43
CA GLU A 116 -10.19 5.09 -1.74
C GLU A 116 -11.33 4.85 -2.73
N LYS A 117 -12.19 3.86 -2.46
CA LYS A 117 -13.28 3.44 -3.36
C LYS A 117 -14.34 4.52 -3.63
N ASP A 118 -14.49 5.50 -2.75
CA ASP A 118 -15.42 6.62 -2.92
C ASP A 118 -14.89 7.67 -3.91
N THR A 119 -13.63 7.56 -4.34
CA THR A 119 -13.05 8.43 -5.36
C THR A 119 -13.67 8.13 -6.72
N GLU A 120 -14.24 9.13 -7.37
CA GLU A 120 -14.74 9.02 -8.74
C GLU A 120 -13.60 9.21 -9.75
N ILE A 121 -13.18 8.12 -10.37
CA ILE A 121 -12.18 8.11 -11.44
C ILE A 121 -12.81 7.43 -12.66
N TYR A 122 -12.61 8.02 -13.83
CA TYR A 122 -13.18 7.57 -15.10
C TYR A 122 -12.07 7.08 -16.05
N ASP A 123 -12.43 6.31 -17.06
CA ASP A 123 -11.50 5.70 -18.04
C ASP A 123 -10.70 6.75 -18.83
N ASN A 124 -11.24 7.97 -18.96
CA ASN A 124 -10.58 9.12 -19.56
C ASN A 124 -9.73 9.94 -18.58
N ALA A 125 -9.49 9.44 -17.37
CA ALA A 125 -8.61 10.07 -16.40
C ALA A 125 -7.17 10.20 -16.94
N THR A 126 -6.48 11.25 -16.52
CA THR A 126 -5.05 11.46 -16.85
C THR A 126 -4.23 11.42 -15.58
N LEU A 127 -3.14 10.64 -15.59
CA LEU A 127 -2.25 10.47 -14.45
C LEU A 127 -0.91 11.13 -14.73
N VAL A 128 -0.43 11.92 -13.78
CA VAL A 128 0.81 12.68 -13.92
C VAL A 128 1.69 12.37 -12.72
N LEU A 129 2.90 11.89 -12.99
CA LEU A 129 3.90 11.70 -11.96
C LEU A 129 4.65 13.01 -11.74
N ARG A 130 4.72 13.50 -10.50
CA ARG A 130 5.34 14.80 -10.17
C ARG A 130 6.27 14.69 -8.97
N PRO A 131 7.39 15.43 -8.95
CA PRO A 131 8.21 15.54 -7.76
C PRO A 131 7.50 16.41 -6.72
N LYS A 132 7.50 15.96 -5.46
CA LYS A 132 7.07 16.70 -4.27
C LYS A 132 8.20 17.54 -3.70
N SER A 133 9.45 17.10 -3.88
CA SER A 133 10.65 17.75 -3.34
C SER A 133 11.80 17.74 -4.36
N PRO A 134 12.84 18.58 -4.16
CA PRO A 134 14.05 18.58 -4.98
C PRO A 134 14.83 17.25 -4.95
N LEU A 135 14.55 16.37 -3.99
CA LEU A 135 15.19 15.06 -3.85
C LEU A 135 14.48 13.96 -4.67
N ASN A 136 13.66 14.33 -5.65
CA ASN A 136 12.88 13.39 -6.48
C ASN A 136 11.96 12.46 -5.67
N GLU A 137 11.41 12.94 -4.55
CA GLU A 137 10.30 12.25 -3.89
C GLU A 137 9.05 12.39 -4.74
N MET A 138 8.65 11.33 -5.44
CA MET A 138 7.54 11.40 -6.39
C MET A 138 6.18 11.13 -5.76
N TYR A 139 5.13 11.70 -6.36
CA TYR A 139 3.73 11.37 -6.09
C TYR A 139 2.94 11.35 -7.40
N VAL A 140 1.83 10.62 -7.42
CA VAL A 140 0.93 10.56 -8.59
C VAL A 140 -0.22 11.52 -8.38
N THR A 141 -0.48 12.37 -9.37
CA THR A 141 -1.71 13.17 -9.47
C THR A 141 -2.63 12.54 -10.50
N ILE A 142 -3.89 12.34 -10.16
CA ILE A 142 -4.94 11.83 -11.03
C ILE A 142 -5.90 12.98 -11.32
N ALA A 143 -5.99 13.38 -12.59
CA ALA A 143 -7.12 14.15 -13.10
C ALA A 143 -8.26 13.15 -13.38
N PRO A 144 -9.37 13.17 -12.63
CA PRO A 144 -10.33 12.06 -12.57
C PRO A 144 -11.09 11.79 -13.88
N GLY A 145 -11.06 12.72 -14.84
CA GLY A 145 -11.87 12.62 -16.06
C GLY A 145 -13.31 13.04 -15.82
N ASP A 146 -14.23 12.50 -16.60
CA ASP A 146 -15.66 12.86 -16.54
C ASP A 146 -16.58 11.68 -16.88
N SER A 147 -17.87 11.85 -16.59
CA SER A 147 -18.90 10.81 -16.69
C SER A 147 -19.29 10.42 -18.12
N SER A 148 -18.71 11.04 -19.15
CA SER A 148 -18.84 10.52 -20.53
C SER A 148 -18.12 9.19 -20.72
N ALA A 149 -17.14 8.89 -19.86
CA ALA A 149 -16.42 7.62 -19.83
C ALA A 149 -16.92 6.71 -18.70
N ARG A 150 -16.54 5.43 -18.77
CA ARG A 150 -16.91 4.45 -17.74
C ARG A 150 -16.13 4.72 -16.45
N ARG A 151 -16.79 4.62 -15.30
CA ARG A 151 -16.10 4.62 -14.00
C ARG A 151 -15.15 3.43 -13.91
N VAL A 152 -13.92 3.65 -13.46
CA VAL A 152 -12.94 2.57 -13.31
C VAL A 152 -13.25 1.72 -12.08
N THR A 153 -12.89 0.44 -12.17
CA THR A 153 -13.01 -0.52 -11.07
C THR A 153 -11.64 -0.99 -10.63
N SER A 154 -11.57 -1.64 -9.46
CA SER A 154 -10.34 -2.28 -9.00
C SER A 154 -9.77 -3.22 -10.07
N GLY A 155 -8.46 -3.18 -10.27
CA GLY A 155 -7.71 -3.90 -11.30
C GLY A 155 -7.57 -3.18 -12.64
N HIS A 156 -8.17 -1.98 -12.81
CA HIS A 156 -8.02 -1.22 -14.04
C HIS A 156 -6.59 -0.71 -14.24
N THR A 157 -6.11 -0.76 -15.49
CA THR A 157 -4.77 -0.30 -15.90
C THR A 157 -4.89 0.86 -16.87
N PHE A 158 -4.35 2.02 -16.48
CA PHE A 158 -4.17 3.17 -17.37
C PHE A 158 -2.95 2.95 -18.26
N ALA A 159 -3.18 2.93 -19.58
CA ALA A 159 -2.11 2.84 -20.56
C ALA A 159 -1.31 4.14 -20.64
N THR A 160 -0.13 4.07 -21.25
CA THR A 160 0.81 5.21 -21.33
C THR A 160 0.23 6.45 -21.99
N ALA A 161 -0.74 6.30 -22.90
CA ALA A 161 -1.48 7.40 -23.51
C ALA A 161 -2.24 8.29 -22.49
N SER A 162 -2.64 7.72 -21.36
CA SER A 162 -3.33 8.41 -20.26
C SER A 162 -2.36 8.85 -19.14
N THR A 163 -1.06 8.68 -19.32
CA THR A 163 -0.05 8.99 -18.30
C THR A 163 0.96 10.02 -18.79
N ARG A 164 1.55 10.77 -17.87
CA ARG A 164 2.66 11.68 -18.15
C ARG A 164 3.79 11.46 -17.17
N ARG A 165 5.00 11.26 -17.71
CA ARG A 165 6.24 11.14 -16.94
C ARG A 165 6.66 12.51 -16.39
N PRO A 166 7.47 12.54 -15.32
CA PRO A 166 8.04 13.78 -14.82
C PRO A 166 9.13 14.27 -15.77
N VAL A 167 9.25 15.59 -15.89
CA VAL A 167 10.44 16.21 -16.49
C VAL A 167 11.50 16.32 -15.40
N GLN A 168 12.70 15.78 -15.66
CA GLN A 168 13.79 15.81 -14.70
C GLN A 168 14.70 17.02 -14.91
N VAL A 169 15.39 17.46 -13.85
CA VAL A 169 16.24 18.67 -13.90
C VAL A 169 17.43 18.47 -14.84
N ASP A 170 18.03 17.28 -14.83
CA ASP A 170 19.10 16.89 -15.74
C ASP A 170 18.67 16.91 -17.21
N GLU A 171 17.40 16.61 -17.52
CA GLU A 171 16.85 16.70 -18.87
C GLU A 171 16.72 18.16 -19.34
N VAL A 172 16.26 19.05 -18.45
CA VAL A 172 16.21 20.50 -18.72
C VAL A 172 17.62 21.06 -18.89
N LEU A 173 18.53 20.73 -17.98
CA LEU A 173 19.92 21.16 -18.06
C LEU A 173 20.60 20.59 -19.31
N GLY A 174 20.32 19.34 -19.67
CA GLY A 174 20.78 18.69 -20.89
C GLY A 174 20.27 19.34 -22.17
N SER A 175 19.10 19.97 -22.13
CA SER A 175 18.53 20.70 -23.26
C SER A 175 19.14 22.10 -23.48
N LEU A 176 19.85 22.64 -22.50
CA LEU A 176 20.57 23.91 -22.63
C LEU A 176 21.86 23.69 -23.44
N ASP A 177 22.19 24.66 -24.30
CA ASP A 177 23.48 24.71 -24.98
C ASP A 177 24.63 25.01 -24.02
N ASP A 178 25.86 24.75 -24.46
CA ASP A 178 27.05 24.90 -23.62
C ASP A 178 27.25 26.36 -23.17
N ASP A 179 26.81 27.32 -23.98
CA ASP A 179 26.88 28.75 -23.68
C ASP A 179 25.89 29.14 -22.58
N ALA A 180 24.62 28.72 -22.65
CA ALA A 180 23.62 28.97 -21.62
C ALA A 180 23.98 28.26 -20.30
N ARG A 181 24.53 27.05 -20.35
CA ARG A 181 25.00 26.34 -19.16
C ARG A 181 26.19 27.06 -18.50
N SER A 182 27.11 27.59 -19.29
CA SER A 182 28.24 28.38 -18.80
C SER A 182 27.78 29.69 -18.16
N ALA A 183 26.83 30.39 -18.78
CA ALA A 183 26.24 31.60 -18.23
C ALA A 183 25.51 31.34 -16.90
N LEU A 184 24.71 30.26 -16.81
CA LEU A 184 24.02 29.89 -15.56
C LEU A 184 25.02 29.58 -14.43
N THR A 185 26.11 28.89 -14.77
CA THR A 185 27.18 28.55 -13.81
C THR A 185 27.89 29.81 -13.31
N SER A 186 28.16 30.77 -14.21
CA SER A 186 28.73 32.07 -13.84
C SER A 186 27.84 32.83 -12.88
N LEU A 187 26.53 32.91 -13.17
CA LEU A 187 25.56 33.59 -12.32
C LEU A 187 25.42 32.93 -10.94
N LEU A 188 25.47 31.60 -10.87
CA LEU A 188 25.41 30.88 -9.60
C LEU A 188 26.68 31.09 -8.76
N SER A 189 27.85 31.18 -9.40
CA SER A 189 29.13 31.42 -8.72
C SER A 189 29.30 32.84 -8.17
N GLU A 190 28.58 33.80 -8.75
CA GLU A 190 28.61 35.21 -8.34
C GLU A 190 27.53 35.53 -7.28
N ALA A 191 26.55 34.64 -7.10
CA ALA A 191 25.47 34.78 -6.13
C ALA A 191 25.80 34.22 -4.73
N ASP A 192 26.95 33.57 -4.56
CA ASP A 192 27.49 33.05 -3.29
C ASP A 192 28.55 34.01 -2.72
#